data_AF-A0A699RQ35-F1
#
_entry.id   AF-A0A699RQ35-F1
#
_cell.length_a   1.000
_cell.length_b   1.000
_cell.length_c   1.000
_cell.angle_alpha   90.00
_cell.angle_beta   90.00
_cell.angle_gamma   90.00
#
_symmetry.space_group_name_H-M   'P 1'
#
loop_
_entity.id
_entity.type
_entity.pdbx_description
1 polymer ?
#
loop_
_entity_poly.entity_id
_entity_poly.type
_entity_poly.pdbx_seq_one_letter_code
_entity_poly.pdbx_strand_id
1 'polypeptide(L)'
;MPPKRRSQTNPQLTLTQEDVDQLVQDGIAAAIREERERVMREATRAEVANARSWAKVKQMMADEFCPTEEVQRLEDELRHLNLRDMNIAAYTERFNKLALLCPNAVPNEKKKK
;
A
#
# COMPACT_ATOMS: atom_id res chain seq x y z
N MET A 1 36.48 -2.58 -79.67
CA MET A 1 35.33 -1.97 -78.99
C MET A 1 35.52 -2.11 -77.49
N PRO A 2 35.29 -1.07 -76.65
CA PRO A 2 35.41 -1.22 -75.20
C PRO A 2 34.08 -1.65 -74.55
N PRO A 3 34.09 -2.32 -73.39
CA PRO A 3 32.87 -2.85 -72.77
C PRO A 3 32.10 -1.75 -72.03
N LYS A 4 30.76 -1.74 -72.21
CA LYS A 4 29.83 -0.89 -71.47
C LYS A 4 29.84 -1.26 -69.98
N ARG A 5 30.29 -0.34 -69.13
CA ARG A 5 30.13 -0.45 -67.68
C ARG A 5 28.63 -0.43 -67.36
N ARG A 6 28.12 -1.51 -66.76
CA ARG A 6 26.80 -1.51 -66.13
C ARG A 6 26.90 -0.66 -64.87
N SER A 7 26.22 0.48 -64.86
CA SER A 7 26.02 1.28 -63.66
C SER A 7 25.13 0.49 -62.71
N GLN A 8 25.73 -0.14 -61.72
CA GLN A 8 25.00 -0.73 -60.60
C GLN A 8 24.57 0.42 -59.71
N THR A 9 23.30 0.81 -59.78
CA THR A 9 22.69 1.74 -58.84
C THR A 9 22.61 1.07 -57.48
N ASN A 10 23.58 1.39 -56.63
CA ASN A 10 23.52 1.15 -55.20
C ASN A 10 22.37 2.02 -54.65
N PRO A 11 21.31 1.45 -54.03
CA PRO A 11 20.31 2.26 -53.36
C PRO A 11 20.97 2.88 -52.14
N GLN A 12 21.46 4.12 -52.28
CA GLN A 12 21.82 4.96 -51.15
C GLN A 12 20.59 5.09 -50.27
N LEU A 13 20.69 4.67 -49.00
CA LEU A 13 19.71 5.04 -47.99
C LEU A 13 19.85 6.56 -47.80
N THR A 14 19.04 7.32 -48.53
CA THR A 14 19.00 8.78 -48.39
C THR A 14 18.25 9.07 -47.10
N LEU A 15 18.99 9.27 -46.01
CA LEU A 15 18.41 9.69 -44.73
C LEU A 15 17.76 11.06 -44.94
N THR A 16 16.44 11.13 -44.75
CA THR A 16 15.67 12.36 -44.96
C THR A 16 15.64 13.19 -43.68
N GLN A 17 15.33 14.49 -43.79
CA GLN A 17 15.14 15.34 -42.62
C GLN A 17 14.00 14.83 -41.72
N GLU A 18 12.98 14.20 -42.31
CA GLU A 18 11.87 13.57 -41.59
C GLU A 18 12.35 12.38 -40.72
N ASP A 19 13.30 11.58 -41.22
CA ASP A 19 13.89 10.49 -40.43
C ASP A 19 14.68 11.02 -39.22
N VAL A 20 15.36 12.16 -39.39
CA VAL A 20 16.10 12.83 -38.31
C VAL A 20 15.12 13.42 -37.29
N ASP A 21 14.07 14.10 -37.74
CA ASP A 21 13.07 14.69 -36.88
C ASP A 21 12.31 13.60 -36.09
N GLN A 22 11.98 12.48 -36.75
CA GLN A 22 11.36 11.31 -36.10
C GLN A 22 12.27 10.71 -35.03
N LEU A 23 13.57 10.55 -35.32
CA LEU A 23 14.54 10.06 -34.34
C LEU A 23 14.65 10.96 -33.11
N VAL A 24 14.61 12.28 -33.31
CA VAL A 24 14.61 13.26 -32.22
C VAL A 24 13.33 13.15 -31.40
N GLN A 25 12.16 13.07 -32.04
CA GLN A 25 10.88 12.90 -31.37
C GLN A 25 10.82 11.60 -30.56
N ASP A 26 11.29 10.49 -31.15
CA ASP A 26 11.32 9.18 -30.50
C ASP A 26 12.27 9.17 -29.30
N GLY A 27 13.42 9.85 -29.41
CA GLY A 27 14.37 10.04 -28.33
C GLY A 27 13.78 10.85 -27.16
N ILE A 28 13.11 11.97 -27.45
CA ILE A 28 12.43 12.79 -26.44
C ILE A 28 11.31 11.97 -25.77
N ALA A 29 10.49 11.29 -26.57
CA ALA A 29 9.41 10.45 -26.05
C ALA A 29 9.94 9.31 -25.18
N ALA A 30 11.06 8.69 -25.54
CA ALA A 30 11.72 7.67 -24.73
C ALA A 30 12.24 8.23 -23.41
N ALA A 31 12.93 9.37 -23.44
CA ALA A 31 13.44 10.02 -22.24
C ALA A 31 12.29 10.39 -21.27
N ILE A 32 11.19 10.95 -21.77
CA ILE A 32 10.01 11.27 -20.95
C ILE A 32 9.42 10.00 -20.32
N ARG A 33 9.33 8.90 -21.06
CA ARG A 33 8.82 7.63 -20.53
C ARG A 33 9.73 7.08 -19.43
N GLU A 34 11.04 7.07 -19.65
CA GLU A 34 12.02 6.61 -18.67
C GLU A 34 11.98 7.46 -17.40
N GLU A 35 11.93 8.79 -17.55
CA GLU A 35 11.80 9.74 -16.46
C GLU A 35 10.54 9.46 -15.64
N ARG A 36 9.40 9.28 -16.31
CA ARG A 36 8.12 8.95 -15.65
C ARG A 36 8.20 7.63 -14.89
N GLU A 37 8.81 6.60 -15.48
CA GLU A 37 9.00 5.33 -14.79
C GLU A 37 9.90 5.47 -13.56
N ARG A 38 10.98 6.25 -13.64
CA ARG A 38 11.87 6.50 -12.51
C ARG A 38 11.11 7.20 -11.37
N VAL A 39 10.36 8.25 -11.70
CA VAL A 39 9.53 8.99 -10.74
C VAL A 39 8.50 8.07 -10.07
N MET A 40 7.82 7.21 -10.84
CA MET A 40 6.86 6.25 -10.29
C MET A 40 7.52 5.24 -9.35
N ARG A 41 8.69 4.69 -9.71
CA ARG A 41 9.44 3.76 -8.83
C ARG A 41 9.85 4.43 -7.53
N GLU A 42 10.30 5.68 -7.59
CA GLU A 42 10.66 6.47 -6.41
C GLU A 42 9.44 6.74 -5.52
N ALA A 43 8.31 7.14 -6.10
CA ALA A 43 7.06 7.35 -5.38
C ALA A 43 6.61 6.08 -4.65
N THR A 44 6.60 4.92 -5.32
CA THR A 44 6.26 3.64 -4.70
C THR A 44 7.24 3.27 -3.58
N ARG A 45 8.54 3.52 -3.75
CA ARG A 45 9.53 3.29 -2.69
C ARG A 45 9.27 4.17 -1.47
N ALA A 46 8.94 5.44 -1.68
CA ALA A 46 8.60 6.38 -0.62
C ALA A 46 7.32 5.96 0.10
N GLU A 47 6.27 5.56 -0.62
CA GLU A 47 5.03 5.01 -0.05
C GLU A 47 5.31 3.78 0.82
N VAL A 48 6.10 2.82 0.33
CA VAL A 48 6.45 1.61 1.09
C VAL A 48 7.30 1.95 2.33
N ALA A 49 8.27 2.85 2.21
CA ALA A 49 9.10 3.29 3.33
C ALA A 49 8.26 4.02 4.40
N ASN A 50 7.35 4.90 3.99
CA ASN A 50 6.44 5.62 4.86
C ASN A 50 5.37 4.70 5.48
N ALA A 51 4.83 3.73 4.73
CA ALA A 51 3.92 2.75 5.28
C ALA A 51 4.61 1.87 6.34
N ARG A 52 5.87 1.50 6.10
CA ARG A 52 6.70 0.73 7.07
C ARG A 52 6.98 1.55 8.33
N SER A 53 7.30 2.84 8.19
CA SER A 53 7.51 3.72 9.35
C SER A 53 6.20 3.97 10.10
N TRP A 54 5.09 4.20 9.41
CA TRP A 54 3.78 4.41 10.04
C TRP A 54 3.25 3.14 10.72
N ALA A 55 3.43 1.96 10.12
CA ALA A 55 3.11 0.69 10.76
C ALA A 55 3.92 0.51 12.06
N LYS A 56 5.21 0.88 12.05
CA LYS A 56 6.05 0.83 13.25
C LYS A 56 5.58 1.82 14.32
N VAL A 57 5.21 3.04 13.94
CA VAL A 57 4.66 4.04 14.87
C VAL A 57 3.34 3.55 15.48
N LYS A 58 2.42 3.02 14.67
CA LYS A 58 1.17 2.43 15.17
C LYS A 58 1.42 1.29 16.14
N GLN A 59 2.40 0.42 15.87
CA GLN A 59 2.77 -0.65 16.78
C GLN A 59 3.32 -0.09 18.09
N MET A 60 4.23 0.89 18.05
CA MET A 60 4.77 1.51 19.27
C MET A 60 3.67 2.17 20.11
N MET A 61 2.73 2.87 19.48
CA MET A 61 1.57 3.45 20.17
C MET A 61 0.67 2.36 20.77
N ALA A 62 0.46 1.25 20.07
CA ALA A 62 -0.33 0.14 20.60
C ALA A 62 0.37 -0.53 21.80
N ASP A 63 1.67 -0.77 21.72
CA ASP A 63 2.46 -1.41 22.79
C ASP A 63 2.50 -0.53 24.06
N GLU A 64 2.65 0.79 23.89
CA GLU A 64 2.72 1.74 25.01
C GLU A 64 1.36 1.97 25.68
N PHE A 65 0.30 2.18 24.88
CA PHE A 65 -1.00 2.62 25.38
C PHE A 65 -2.05 1.51 25.51
N CYS A 66 -1.84 0.38 24.85
CA CYS A 66 -2.74 -0.77 24.89
C CYS A 66 -1.94 -2.06 25.17
N PRO A 67 -1.28 -2.18 26.34
CA PRO A 67 -0.49 -3.36 26.66
C PRO A 67 -1.35 -4.62 26.58
N THR A 68 -0.77 -5.70 26.06
CA THR A 68 -1.51 -6.96 25.83
C THR A 68 -2.06 -7.53 27.13
N GLU A 69 -1.34 -7.38 28.23
CA GLU A 69 -1.72 -7.83 29.57
C GLU A 69 -2.95 -7.09 30.09
N GLU A 70 -3.04 -5.79 29.85
CA GLU A 70 -4.16 -4.95 30.25
C GLU A 70 -5.42 -5.34 29.46
N VAL A 71 -5.29 -5.53 28.14
CA VAL A 71 -6.37 -6.01 27.28
C VAL A 71 -6.84 -7.38 27.74
N GLN A 72 -5.92 -8.32 27.95
CA GLN A 72 -6.22 -9.67 28.40
C GLN A 72 -6.98 -9.65 29.75
N ARG A 73 -6.55 -8.81 30.69
CA ARG A 73 -7.24 -8.67 31.99
C ARG A 73 -8.65 -8.12 31.83
N LEU A 74 -8.86 -7.13 30.96
CA LEU A 74 -10.20 -6.58 30.70
C LEU A 74 -11.11 -7.61 30.02
N GLU A 75 -10.57 -8.41 29.10
CA GLU A 75 -11.31 -9.53 28.51
C GLU A 75 -11.66 -10.61 29.53
N ASP A 76 -10.72 -10.97 30.41
CA ASP A 76 -10.96 -11.92 31.49
C ASP A 76 -12.00 -11.39 32.47
N GLU A 77 -11.95 -10.10 32.81
CA GLU A 77 -12.99 -9.49 33.61
C GLU A 77 -14.36 -9.61 32.93
N LEU A 78 -14.45 -9.31 31.63
CA LEU A 78 -15.69 -9.43 30.88
C LEU A 78 -16.21 -10.88 30.86
N ARG A 79 -15.32 -11.87 30.65
CA ARG A 79 -15.66 -13.30 30.66
C ARG A 79 -16.18 -13.78 32.00
N HIS A 80 -15.71 -13.21 33.11
CA HIS A 80 -16.07 -13.61 34.47
C HIS A 80 -17.02 -12.61 35.16
N LEU A 81 -17.53 -11.61 34.45
CA LEU A 81 -18.46 -10.63 34.99
C LEU A 81 -19.79 -11.32 35.33
N ASN A 82 -20.22 -11.21 36.58
CA ASN A 82 -21.44 -11.83 37.08
C ASN A 82 -22.33 -10.79 37.77
N LEU A 83 -23.65 -10.96 37.62
CA LEU A 83 -24.62 -10.16 38.36
C LEU A 83 -24.54 -10.53 39.86
N ARG A 84 -24.20 -9.56 40.70
CA ARG A 84 -24.21 -9.72 42.18
C ARG A 84 -25.35 -8.92 42.80
N ASP A 85 -25.92 -9.47 43.86
CA ASP A 85 -26.90 -8.80 44.73
C ASP A 85 -28.08 -8.15 44.00
N MET A 86 -28.46 -8.73 42.84
CA MET A 86 -29.46 -8.20 41.90
C MET A 86 -29.23 -6.74 41.47
N ASN A 87 -28.00 -6.23 41.54
CA ASN A 87 -27.67 -4.88 41.09
C ASN A 87 -27.48 -4.82 39.57
N ILE A 88 -28.61 -4.81 38.86
CA ILE A 88 -28.66 -4.82 37.39
C ILE A 88 -27.99 -3.57 36.82
N ALA A 89 -28.14 -2.41 37.46
CA ALA A 89 -27.59 -1.15 37.00
C ALA A 89 -26.06 -1.18 36.96
N ALA A 90 -25.41 -1.60 38.05
CA ALA A 90 -23.95 -1.69 38.13
C ALA A 90 -23.38 -2.74 37.17
N TYR A 91 -24.04 -3.90 37.06
CA TYR A 91 -23.65 -4.93 36.09
C TYR A 91 -23.69 -4.40 34.66
N THR A 92 -24.80 -3.75 34.28
CA THR A 92 -25.02 -3.24 32.93
C THR A 92 -24.01 -2.14 32.59
N GLU A 93 -23.75 -1.24 33.53
CA GLU A 93 -22.74 -0.20 33.37
C GLU A 93 -21.34 -0.80 33.15
N ARG A 94 -20.94 -1.77 33.97
CA ARG A 94 -19.63 -2.41 33.85
C ARG A 94 -19.52 -3.23 32.56
N PHE A 95 -20.55 -3.98 32.21
CA PHE A 95 -20.62 -4.74 30.98
C PHE A 95 -20.47 -3.82 29.75
N ASN A 96 -21.22 -2.72 29.69
CA ASN A 96 -21.15 -1.78 28.56
C ASN A 96 -19.75 -1.14 28.43
N LYS A 97 -19.13 -0.76 29.56
CA LYS A 97 -17.75 -0.24 29.56
C LYS A 97 -16.76 -1.26 29.02
N LEU A 98 -16.82 -2.50 29.50
CA LEU A 98 -15.92 -3.58 29.06
C LEU A 98 -16.17 -3.98 27.60
N ALA A 99 -17.43 -4.03 27.15
CA ALA A 99 -17.79 -4.34 25.76
C ALA A 99 -17.25 -3.29 24.77
N LEU A 100 -17.17 -2.01 25.18
CA LEU A 100 -16.55 -0.95 24.38
C LEU A 100 -15.02 -1.08 24.31
N LEU A 101 -14.39 -1.48 25.41
CA LEU A 101 -12.93 -1.65 25.48
C LEU A 101 -12.46 -2.94 24.80
N CYS A 102 -13.29 -3.98 24.77
CA CYS A 102 -12.96 -5.31 24.24
C CYS A 102 -13.98 -5.80 23.20
N PRO A 103 -14.16 -5.08 22.08
CA PRO A 103 -15.21 -5.39 21.09
C PRO A 103 -15.02 -6.75 20.41
N ASN A 104 -13.80 -7.29 20.39
CA ASN A 104 -13.49 -8.59 19.83
C ASN A 104 -13.89 -9.76 20.75
N ALA A 105 -13.96 -9.53 22.07
CA ALA A 105 -14.32 -10.55 23.06
C ALA A 105 -15.84 -10.76 23.17
N VAL A 106 -16.65 -9.79 22.70
CA VAL A 106 -18.10 -9.90 22.65
C VAL A 106 -18.51 -10.65 21.38
N PRO A 107 -19.21 -11.79 21.48
CA PRO A 107 -19.75 -12.47 20.31
C PRO A 107 -20.72 -11.54 19.56
N ASN A 108 -20.36 -11.13 18.35
CA ASN A 108 -21.31 -10.44 17.47
C ASN A 108 -22.04 -11.47 16.61
N GLU A 109 -23.36 -11.31 16.43
CA GLU A 109 -24.15 -12.24 15.61
C GLU A 109 -23.78 -12.19 14.11
N LYS A 110 -22.97 -11.21 13.68
CA LYS A 110 -22.53 -11.04 12.29
C LYS A 110 -21.33 -11.92 11.91
N LYS A 111 -20.80 -12.73 12.84
CA LYS A 111 -19.82 -13.78 12.57
C LYS A 111 -20.48 -15.17 12.56
N LYS A 112 -21.57 -15.34 11.81
CA LYS A 112 -21.93 -16.67 11.30
C LYS A 112 -21.10 -16.93 10.04
N LYS A 113 -20.17 -17.87 10.15
CA LYS A 113 -19.55 -18.54 9.01
C LYS A 113 -20.60 -19.34 8.23
#